data_AF-A0A7W1UPS7-F1
#
_entry.id   AF-A0A7W1UPS7-F1
#
_cell.length_a   1.000
_cell.length_b   1.000
_cell.length_c   1.000
_cell.angle_alpha   90.00
_cell.angle_beta   90.00
_cell.angle_gamma   90.00
#
_symmetry.space_group_name_H-M   'P 1'
#
loop_
_entity.id
_entity.type
_entity.pdbx_description
1 polymer ?
#
loop_
_entity_poly.entity_id
_entity_poly.type
_entity_poly.pdbx_seq_one_letter_code
_entity_poly.pdbx_strand_id
1 'polypeptide(L)'
;MRVIKISFLICITFLSAAFYMPQKRVSLLIAEYDDNVAANHLQHLVNYVFVDGAMVSKETLLSVPTQKAGIKGNYVRFDLGKNRIYRNRYVITGIGNVIDIKTKKLLVEERGEFIACSGDSIIFHTNDIFKGKYYSVLNLKTEKFGKVENANYNPLPRPDVEVDETT
;
A
#
# COMPACT_ATOMS: atom_id res chain seq x y z
N MET A 1 -41.04 37.55 24.77
CA MET A 1 -40.70 37.08 23.40
C MET A 1 -39.23 36.78 23.16
N ARG A 2 -38.25 37.56 23.67
CA ARG A 2 -36.80 37.31 23.43
C ARG A 2 -36.31 35.95 23.98
N VAL A 3 -36.73 35.56 25.18
CA VAL A 3 -36.29 34.31 25.83
C VAL A 3 -36.77 33.07 25.06
N ILE A 4 -38.02 33.08 24.59
CA ILE A 4 -38.61 31.98 23.79
C ILE A 4 -37.84 31.77 22.47
N LYS A 5 -37.40 32.87 21.82
CA LYS A 5 -36.60 32.79 20.59
C LYS A 5 -35.21 32.19 20.83
N ILE A 6 -34.59 32.48 21.98
CA ILE A 6 -33.27 31.93 22.35
C ILE A 6 -33.38 30.43 22.67
N SER A 7 -34.41 30.03 23.43
CA SER A 7 -34.66 28.61 23.74
C SER A 7 -34.92 27.78 22.48
N PHE A 8 -35.64 28.33 21.50
CA PHE A 8 -35.88 27.65 20.21
C PHE A 8 -34.58 27.47 19.39
N LEU A 9 -33.72 28.50 19.36
CA LEU A 9 -32.43 28.44 18.65
C LEU A 9 -31.48 27.40 19.28
N ILE A 10 -31.45 27.32 20.62
CA ILE A 10 -30.66 26.32 21.35
C ILE A 10 -31.20 24.90 21.09
N CYS A 11 -32.52 24.73 21.04
CA CYS A 11 -33.12 23.43 20.77
C CYS A 11 -32.80 22.93 19.35
N ILE A 12 -32.84 23.82 18.35
CA ILE A 12 -32.45 23.48 16.96
C ILE A 12 -30.96 23.10 16.88
N THR A 13 -30.08 23.82 17.58
CA THR A 13 -28.65 23.49 17.57
C THR A 13 -28.37 22.13 18.22
N PHE A 14 -29.01 21.81 19.34
CA PHE A 14 -28.91 20.48 19.96
C PHE A 14 -29.47 19.36 19.08
N LEU A 15 -30.62 19.59 18.42
CA LEU A 15 -31.19 18.61 17.47
C LEU A 15 -30.29 18.40 16.26
N SER A 16 -29.65 19.44 15.73
CA SER A 16 -28.75 19.32 14.59
C SER A 16 -27.45 18.56 14.90
N ALA A 17 -26.95 18.66 16.14
CA ALA A 17 -25.77 17.91 16.57
C ALA A 17 -26.05 16.40 16.70
N ALA A 18 -27.29 16.00 16.98
CA ALA A 18 -27.67 14.59 17.13
C ALA A 18 -27.71 13.81 15.80
N PHE A 19 -27.73 14.49 14.65
CA PHE A 19 -27.72 13.86 13.32
C PHE A 19 -26.32 13.75 12.70
N TYR A 20 -25.27 14.19 13.40
CA TYR A 20 -23.91 14.04 12.92
C TYR A 20 -23.38 12.64 13.26
N MET A 21 -23.90 11.61 12.59
CA MET A 21 -23.31 10.28 12.67
C MET A 21 -21.98 10.28 11.91
N PRO A 22 -20.87 9.83 12.52
CA PRO A 22 -19.60 9.71 11.82
C PRO A 22 -19.77 8.68 10.69
N GLN A 23 -19.63 9.13 9.44
CA GLN A 23 -19.65 8.24 8.29
C GLN A 23 -18.44 7.31 8.34
N LYS A 24 -18.66 6.00 8.30
CA LYS A 24 -17.58 5.03 8.30
C LYS A 24 -17.03 4.92 6.88
N ARG A 25 -15.87 5.53 6.66
CA ARG A 25 -15.15 5.47 5.38
C ARG A 25 -14.03 4.44 5.44
N VAL A 26 -14.05 3.47 4.53
CA VAL A 26 -13.03 2.41 4.42
C VAL A 26 -12.54 2.32 2.98
N SER A 27 -11.27 1.98 2.79
CA SER A 27 -10.68 1.73 1.48
C SER A 27 -10.13 0.31 1.37
N LEU A 28 -10.29 -0.29 0.20
CA LEU A 28 -9.78 -1.61 -0.13
C LEU A 28 -8.91 -1.53 -1.38
N LEU A 29 -7.65 -1.94 -1.25
CA LEU A 29 -6.73 -2.08 -2.37
C LEU A 29 -6.83 -3.50 -2.94
N ILE A 30 -7.10 -3.60 -4.24
CA ILE A 30 -7.26 -4.87 -4.95
C ILE A 30 -6.29 -4.88 -6.14
N ALA A 31 -5.62 -6.01 -6.34
CA ALA A 31 -4.93 -6.28 -7.60
C ALA A 31 -5.89 -7.03 -8.54
N GLU A 32 -6.26 -6.39 -9.65
CA GLU A 32 -7.11 -6.95 -10.69
C GLU A 32 -6.25 -7.39 -11.88
N TYR A 33 -6.65 -8.47 -12.56
CA TYR A 33 -6.12 -8.76 -13.88
C TYR A 33 -6.93 -8.00 -14.93
N ASP A 34 -6.29 -7.61 -16.03
CA ASP A 34 -7.00 -7.12 -17.22
C ASP A 34 -7.89 -8.24 -17.77
N ASP A 35 -9.12 -7.90 -18.17
CA ASP A 35 -10.08 -8.83 -18.79
C ASP A 35 -9.50 -9.52 -20.04
N ASN A 36 -8.52 -8.88 -20.70
CA ASN A 36 -7.76 -9.43 -21.83
C ASN A 36 -6.33 -9.83 -21.42
N VAL A 37 -6.13 -10.39 -20.21
CA VAL A 37 -4.81 -10.80 -19.69
C VAL A 37 -4.00 -11.66 -20.65
N ALA A 38 -4.66 -12.48 -21.48
CA ALA A 38 -3.99 -13.34 -22.47
C ALA A 38 -3.27 -12.55 -23.57
N ALA A 39 -3.75 -11.34 -23.90
CA ALA A 39 -3.18 -10.49 -24.94
C ALA A 39 -2.33 -9.35 -24.35
N ASN A 40 -2.81 -8.72 -23.28
CA ASN A 40 -2.21 -7.49 -22.73
C ASN A 40 -1.23 -7.77 -21.59
N HIS A 41 -1.38 -8.92 -20.92
CA HIS A 41 -0.57 -9.30 -19.77
C HIS A 41 -0.52 -8.21 -18.68
N LEU A 42 -1.60 -7.46 -18.47
CA LEU A 42 -1.64 -6.36 -17.49
C LEU A 42 -2.27 -6.79 -16.16
N GLN A 43 -1.77 -6.19 -15.09
CA GLN A 43 -2.41 -6.15 -13.77
C GLN A 43 -2.66 -4.69 -13.38
N HIS A 44 -3.76 -4.47 -12.68
CA HIS A 44 -4.18 -3.18 -12.17
C HIS A 44 -4.16 -3.17 -10.65
N LEU A 45 -3.55 -2.17 -10.03
CA LEU A 45 -3.74 -1.88 -8.62
C LEU A 45 -4.90 -0.88 -8.51
N VAL A 46 -5.98 -1.29 -7.86
CA VAL A 46 -7.24 -0.55 -7.80
C VAL A 46 -7.60 -0.22 -6.36
N ASN A 47 -8.05 1.00 -6.11
CA ASN A 47 -8.59 1.44 -4.85
C ASN A 47 -10.12 1.53 -4.92
N TYR A 48 -10.77 0.75 -4.07
CA TYR A 48 -12.21 0.83 -3.81
C TYR A 48 -12.46 1.62 -2.54
N VAL A 49 -13.36 2.60 -2.61
CA VAL A 49 -13.76 3.40 -1.44
C VAL A 49 -15.19 3.07 -1.09
N PHE A 50 -15.42 2.82 0.20
CA PHE A 50 -16.72 2.53 0.78
C PHE A 50 -17.08 3.60 1.80
N VAL A 51 -18.34 4.01 1.83
CA VAL A 51 -18.92 4.87 2.86
C VAL A 51 -20.17 4.17 3.37
N ASP A 52 -20.21 3.91 4.67
CA ASP A 52 -21.31 3.20 5.35
C ASP A 52 -21.66 1.85 4.67
N GLY A 53 -20.62 1.15 4.18
CA GLY A 53 -20.73 -0.14 3.50
C GLY A 53 -21.08 -0.08 2.00
N ALA A 54 -21.46 1.08 1.47
CA ALA A 54 -21.73 1.26 0.05
C ALA A 54 -20.45 1.68 -0.71
N MET A 55 -20.17 1.05 -1.86
CA MET A 55 -19.07 1.47 -2.73
C MET A 55 -19.41 2.82 -3.37
N VAL A 56 -18.56 3.82 -3.15
CA VAL A 56 -18.74 5.18 -3.68
C VAL A 56 -17.71 5.56 -4.76
N SER A 57 -16.60 4.84 -4.84
CA SER A 57 -15.55 5.08 -5.85
C SER A 57 -14.74 3.83 -6.14
N LYS A 58 -14.32 3.69 -7.40
CA LYS A 58 -13.31 2.74 -7.89
C LYS A 58 -12.29 3.55 -8.70
N GLU A 59 -11.02 3.48 -8.30
CA GLU A 59 -9.94 4.19 -8.98
C GLU A 59 -8.78 3.23 -9.30
N THR A 60 -8.40 3.14 -10.57
CA THR A 60 -7.16 2.46 -10.95
C THR A 60 -5.96 3.35 -10.59
N LEU A 61 -5.18 2.92 -9.62
CA LEU A 61 -3.98 3.63 -9.16
C LEU A 61 -2.80 3.40 -10.09
N LEU A 62 -2.65 2.17 -10.60
CA LEU A 62 -1.53 1.79 -11.45
C LEU A 62 -1.95 0.64 -12.37
N SER A 63 -1.48 0.68 -13.62
CA SER A 63 -1.54 -0.44 -14.57
C SER A 63 -0.12 -0.83 -14.92
N VAL A 64 0.23 -2.10 -14.73
CA VAL A 64 1.58 -2.62 -14.93
C VAL A 64 1.55 -3.90 -15.74
N PRO A 65 2.52 -4.09 -16.66
CA PRO A 65 2.69 -5.38 -17.30
C PRO A 65 3.16 -6.42 -16.29
N THR A 66 2.74 -7.65 -16.51
CA THR A 66 3.15 -8.81 -15.72
C THR A 66 4.38 -9.49 -16.31
N GLN A 67 4.71 -9.20 -17.57
CA GLN A 67 5.85 -9.74 -18.31
C GLN A 67 6.79 -8.63 -18.78
N LYS A 68 8.11 -8.90 -18.79
CA LYS A 68 9.11 -8.02 -19.40
C LYS A 68 9.15 -8.21 -20.91
N ALA A 69 9.08 -7.13 -21.68
CA ALA A 69 9.22 -7.18 -23.13
C ALA A 69 10.59 -7.77 -23.53
N GLY A 70 10.59 -8.85 -24.31
CA GLY A 70 11.81 -9.46 -24.84
C GLY A 70 12.66 -10.25 -23.84
N ILE A 71 12.22 -10.42 -22.58
CA ILE A 71 12.96 -11.17 -21.56
C ILE A 71 12.02 -12.16 -20.87
N LYS A 72 12.48 -13.40 -20.65
CA LYS A 72 11.76 -14.38 -19.82
C LYS A 72 11.85 -13.95 -18.35
N GLY A 73 10.81 -13.26 -17.86
CA GLY A 73 10.76 -12.77 -16.49
C GLY A 73 9.50 -11.94 -16.23
N ASN A 74 9.14 -11.81 -14.96
CA ASN A 74 8.00 -11.00 -14.54
C ASN A 74 8.41 -9.53 -14.40
N TYR A 75 7.45 -8.60 -14.55
CA TYR A 75 7.71 -7.17 -14.34
C TYR A 75 7.12 -6.69 -13.01
N VAL A 76 5.81 -6.82 -12.81
CA VAL A 76 5.16 -6.68 -11.50
C VAL A 76 4.14 -7.80 -11.34
N ARG A 77 4.14 -8.46 -10.18
CA ARG A 77 3.19 -9.56 -9.88
C ARG A 77 2.65 -9.41 -8.48
N PHE A 78 1.36 -9.14 -8.38
CA PHE A 78 0.66 -9.09 -7.09
C PHE A 78 0.19 -10.46 -6.61
N ASP A 79 0.18 -11.47 -7.49
CA ASP A 79 -0.29 -12.82 -7.20
C ASP A 79 0.83 -13.74 -6.68
N LEU A 80 2.09 -13.30 -6.73
CA LEU A 80 3.25 -14.07 -6.32
C LEU A 80 3.76 -13.63 -4.94
N GLY A 81 3.60 -14.52 -3.95
CA GLY A 81 4.03 -14.28 -2.58
C GLY A 81 3.06 -13.40 -1.78
N LYS A 82 3.48 -13.00 -0.58
CA LYS A 82 2.67 -12.15 0.31
C LYS A 82 2.98 -10.69 0.04
N ASN A 83 1.97 -9.94 -0.40
CA ASN A 83 2.08 -8.49 -0.51
C ASN A 83 1.93 -7.84 0.86
N ARG A 84 2.51 -6.63 0.99
CA ARG A 84 2.41 -5.83 2.21
C ARG A 84 2.07 -4.38 1.86
N ILE A 85 1.28 -3.77 2.72
CA ILE A 85 1.05 -2.33 2.71
C ILE A 85 1.91 -1.74 3.82
N TYR A 86 2.66 -0.69 3.52
CA TYR A 86 3.47 0.02 4.50
C TYR A 86 3.08 1.50 4.54
N ARG A 87 2.83 2.01 5.76
CA ARG A 87 2.47 3.41 6.04
C ARG A 87 1.28 3.92 5.22
N ASN A 88 0.33 3.03 4.88
CA ASN A 88 -0.82 3.35 4.01
C ASN A 88 -0.43 4.10 2.71
N ARG A 89 0.77 3.84 2.20
CA ARG A 89 1.32 4.55 1.03
C ARG A 89 2.06 3.62 0.08
N TYR A 90 2.78 2.65 0.61
CA TYR A 90 3.62 1.78 -0.21
C TYR A 90 3.00 0.39 -0.29
N VAL A 91 2.89 -0.15 -1.50
CA VAL A 91 2.60 -1.56 -1.73
C VAL A 91 3.92 -2.25 -2.07
N ILE A 92 4.29 -3.24 -1.27
CA ILE A 92 5.42 -4.12 -1.53
C ILE A 92 4.88 -5.47 -1.99
N THR A 93 5.26 -5.90 -3.20
CA THR A 93 4.84 -7.21 -3.70
C THR A 93 5.70 -8.33 -3.11
N GLY A 94 5.20 -9.55 -3.13
CA GLY A 94 5.97 -10.71 -2.65
C GLY A 94 7.28 -10.96 -3.41
N ILE A 95 7.37 -10.50 -4.67
CA ILE A 95 8.60 -10.56 -5.49
C ILE A 95 9.49 -9.31 -5.35
N GLY A 96 9.17 -8.42 -4.40
CA GLY A 96 10.03 -7.27 -4.06
C GLY A 96 9.87 -6.05 -4.96
N ASN A 97 8.74 -5.89 -5.66
CA ASN A 97 8.39 -4.58 -6.24
C ASN A 97 7.97 -3.62 -5.13
N VAL A 98 8.20 -2.32 -5.32
CA VAL A 98 7.70 -1.27 -4.42
C VAL A 98 6.95 -0.24 -5.23
N ILE A 99 5.71 0.02 -4.84
CA ILE A 99 4.81 0.96 -5.51
C ILE A 99 4.42 2.04 -4.51
N ASP A 100 4.57 3.30 -4.88
CA ASP A 100 4.01 4.44 -4.15
C ASP A 100 2.61 4.75 -4.69
N ILE A 101 1.59 4.47 -3.90
CA ILE A 101 0.18 4.64 -4.28
C ILE A 101 -0.25 6.11 -4.28
N LYS A 102 0.47 6.96 -3.53
CA LYS A 102 0.18 8.41 -3.48
C LYS A 102 0.64 9.09 -4.76
N THR A 103 1.82 8.73 -5.24
CA THR A 103 2.36 9.26 -6.50
C THR A 103 2.01 8.41 -7.72
N LYS A 104 1.38 7.24 -7.53
CA LYS A 104 1.02 6.28 -8.58
C LYS A 104 2.23 5.81 -9.39
N LYS A 105 3.34 5.53 -8.71
CA LYS A 105 4.62 5.17 -9.36
C LYS A 105 5.15 3.83 -8.87
N LEU A 106 5.71 3.06 -9.80
CA LEU A 106 6.57 1.93 -9.49
C LEU A 106 7.96 2.49 -9.13
N LEU A 107 8.37 2.34 -7.87
CA LEU A 107 9.69 2.77 -7.40
C LEU A 107 10.76 1.71 -7.67
N VAL A 108 10.36 0.43 -7.72
CA VAL A 108 11.29 -0.71 -7.81
C VAL A 108 10.71 -1.84 -8.66
N GLU A 109 11.44 -2.24 -9.70
CA GLU A 109 11.06 -3.25 -10.69
C GLU A 109 11.56 -4.68 -10.37
N GLU A 110 11.38 -5.13 -9.12
CA GLU A 110 11.79 -6.46 -8.56
C GLU A 110 13.16 -6.43 -7.87
N ARG A 111 13.20 -6.83 -6.59
CA ARG A 111 14.42 -6.76 -5.76
C ARG A 111 14.41 -7.85 -4.69
N GLY A 112 14.80 -9.06 -5.08
CA GLY A 112 14.98 -10.17 -4.14
C GLY A 112 13.76 -10.40 -3.25
N GLU A 113 13.97 -11.03 -2.10
CA GLU A 113 12.92 -11.29 -1.13
C GLU A 113 12.76 -10.09 -0.18
N PHE A 114 11.52 -9.63 0.01
CA PHE A 114 11.21 -8.65 1.05
C PHE A 114 11.48 -9.23 2.45
N ILE A 115 12.16 -8.47 3.31
CA ILE A 115 12.46 -8.88 4.68
C ILE A 115 11.66 -8.07 5.70
N ALA A 116 11.80 -6.74 5.68
CA ALA A 116 11.19 -5.86 6.67
C ALA A 116 11.08 -4.42 6.16
N CYS A 117 10.19 -3.67 6.81
CA CYS A 117 10.17 -2.21 6.76
C CYS A 117 10.66 -1.66 8.09
N SER A 118 11.45 -0.58 8.07
CA SER A 118 11.87 0.10 9.30
C SER A 118 12.13 1.58 9.03
N GLY A 119 11.37 2.45 9.69
CA GLY A 119 11.46 3.89 9.42
C GLY A 119 11.26 4.18 7.93
N ASP A 120 12.20 4.91 7.34
CA ASP A 120 12.15 5.25 5.90
C ASP A 120 12.81 4.18 5.02
N SER A 121 12.96 2.95 5.50
CA SER A 121 13.72 1.90 4.83
C SER A 121 12.86 0.67 4.52
N ILE A 122 13.05 0.12 3.33
CA ILE A 122 12.57 -1.21 2.95
C ILE A 122 13.79 -2.09 2.71
N ILE A 123 13.81 -3.27 3.34
CA ILE A 123 14.95 -4.15 3.39
C ILE A 123 14.65 -5.40 2.58
N PHE A 124 15.57 -5.75 1.69
CA PHE A 124 15.49 -6.90 0.80
C PHE A 124 16.69 -7.81 0.99
N HIS A 125 16.48 -9.11 0.82
CA HIS A 125 17.53 -10.10 0.75
C HIS A 125 17.65 -10.63 -0.68
N THR A 126 18.86 -10.55 -1.23
CA THR A 126 19.18 -11.16 -2.52
C THR A 126 19.98 -12.43 -2.24
N ASN A 127 19.50 -13.55 -2.77
CA ASN A 127 20.22 -14.82 -2.82
C ASN A 127 20.14 -15.36 -4.25
N ASP A 128 21.07 -14.91 -5.08
CA ASP A 128 21.09 -15.20 -6.51
C ASP A 128 22.48 -15.74 -6.90
N ILE A 129 22.51 -16.74 -7.77
CA ILE A 129 23.76 -17.42 -8.14
C ILE A 129 24.76 -16.50 -8.87
N PHE A 130 24.27 -15.47 -9.55
CA PHE A 130 25.09 -14.50 -10.27
C PHE A 130 25.37 -13.25 -9.43
N LYS A 131 24.37 -12.75 -8.69
CA LYS A 131 24.50 -11.51 -7.91
C LYS A 131 25.10 -11.74 -6.50
N GLY A 132 25.15 -12.98 -6.05
CA GLY A 132 25.60 -13.38 -4.72
C GLY A 132 24.52 -13.24 -3.64
N LYS A 133 24.96 -13.33 -2.38
CA LYS A 133 24.11 -13.23 -1.18
C LYS A 133 24.37 -11.91 -0.46
N TYR A 134 23.35 -11.06 -0.34
CA TYR A 134 23.47 -9.78 0.37
C TYR A 134 22.12 -9.17 0.72
N TYR A 135 22.12 -8.24 1.68
CA TYR A 135 20.97 -7.39 1.96
C TYR A 135 21.10 -6.06 1.23
N SER A 136 19.97 -5.49 0.82
CA SER A 136 19.88 -4.15 0.24
C SER A 136 18.75 -3.37 0.88
N VAL A 137 18.92 -2.04 0.95
CA VAL A 137 17.98 -1.12 1.58
C VAL A 137 17.55 -0.08 0.56
N LEU A 138 16.24 0.07 0.38
CA LEU A 138 15.64 1.23 -0.29
C LEU A 138 15.37 2.30 0.75
N ASN A 139 15.89 3.51 0.56
CA ASN A 139 15.49 4.68 1.34
C ASN A 139 14.29 5.37 0.65
N LEU A 140 13.14 5.40 1.31
CA LEU A 140 11.87 5.93 0.80
C LEU A 140 11.85 7.46 0.65
N LYS A 141 12.75 8.19 1.31
CA LYS A 141 12.87 9.65 1.16
C LYS A 141 13.69 10.03 -0.07
N THR A 142 14.79 9.33 -0.29
CA THR A 142 15.72 9.63 -1.38
C THR A 142 15.46 8.78 -2.62
N GLU A 143 14.63 7.76 -2.51
CA GLU A 143 14.36 6.73 -3.54
C GLU A 143 15.64 6.04 -4.03
N LYS A 144 16.69 6.03 -3.19
CA LYS A 144 17.99 5.43 -3.49
C LYS A 144 18.19 4.10 -2.78
N PHE A 145 18.88 3.20 -3.47
CA PHE A 145 19.30 1.92 -2.95
C PHE A 145 20.72 1.96 -2.39
N GLY A 146 20.93 1.26 -1.27
CA GLY A 146 22.24 0.92 -0.75
C GLY A 146 22.37 -0.58 -0.53
N LYS A 147 23.53 -1.16 -0.86
CA LYS A 147 23.89 -2.51 -0.42
C LYS A 147 24.35 -2.43 1.04
N VAL A 148 23.93 -3.37 1.87
CA VAL A 148 24.44 -3.49 3.24
C VAL A 148 25.77 -4.21 3.18
N GLU A 149 26.86 -3.49 3.39
CA GLU A 149 28.23 -4.05 3.34
C GLU A 149 28.68 -4.65 4.68
N ASN A 150 28.01 -4.31 5.79
CA ASN A 150 28.42 -4.78 7.13
C ASN A 150 27.24 -5.31 7.96
N ALA A 151 27.36 -6.55 8.45
CA ALA A 151 26.27 -7.45 8.83
C ALA A 151 25.82 -7.38 10.30
N ASN A 152 25.96 -6.23 10.98
CA ASN A 152 25.35 -6.06 12.32
C ASN A 152 23.81 -5.92 12.26
N TYR A 153 23.21 -6.11 11.09
CA TYR A 153 21.77 -6.23 10.92
C TYR A 153 21.32 -7.64 11.34
N ASN A 154 20.69 -7.76 12.50
CA ASN A 154 20.10 -9.00 12.99
C ASN A 154 18.64 -9.11 12.48
N PRO A 155 18.33 -9.98 11.50
CA PRO A 155 17.04 -10.03 10.81
C PRO A 155 15.95 -10.76 11.61
N LEU A 156 16.11 -10.96 12.92
CA LEU A 156 15.10 -11.66 13.72
C LEU A 156 13.76 -10.90 13.62
N PRO A 157 12.72 -11.51 13.03
CA PRO A 157 11.44 -10.85 12.85
C PRO A 157 10.84 -10.68 14.24
N ARG A 158 10.75 -9.43 14.71
CA ARG A 158 9.75 -9.12 15.73
C ARG A 158 8.40 -9.23 15.03
N PRO A 159 7.40 -9.92 15.63
CA PRO A 159 6.08 -9.96 15.04
C PRO A 159 5.55 -8.53 14.96
N ASP A 160 5.34 -8.05 13.73
CA ASP A 160 4.59 -6.83 13.47
C ASP A 160 3.13 -7.14 13.82
N VAL A 161 2.78 -6.96 15.10
CA VAL A 161 1.38 -6.84 15.50
C VAL A 161 1.07 -5.35 15.45
N GLU A 162 0.64 -4.86 14.29
CA GLU A 162 -0.14 -3.62 14.24
C GLU A 162 -1.52 -3.96 14.82
N VAL A 163 -1.67 -3.80 16.14
CA VAL A 163 -2.98 -3.72 16.76
C VAL A 163 -3.47 -2.29 16.50
N ASP A 164 -4.52 -2.18 15.71
CA ASP A 164 -5.29 -0.94 15.56
C ASP A 164 -6.06 -0.71 16.87
N GLU A 165 -5.40 -0.08 17.85
CA GLU A 165 -6.06 0.37 19.07
C GLU A 165 -6.94 1.58 18.72
N THR A 166 -8.18 1.28 18.32
CA THR A 166 -9.25 2.26 18.28
C THR A 166 -9.71 2.52 19.72
N THR A 167 -9.29 3.66 20.28
CA THR A 167 -9.95 4.28 21.44
C THR A 167 -10.89 5.37 20.95
#